data_AF-A0A3N9UYC9-F1
#
_entry.id   AF-A0A3N9UYC9-F1
#
_cell.length_a   1.000
_cell.length_b   1.000
_cell.length_c   1.000
_cell.angle_alpha   90.00
_cell.angle_beta   90.00
_cell.angle_gamma   90.00
#
_symmetry.space_group_name_H-M   'P 1'
#
loop_
_entity.id
_entity.type
_entity.pdbx_description
1 polymer ?
#
loop_
_entity_poly.entity_id
_entity_poly.type
_entity_poly.pdbx_seq_one_letter_code
_entity_poly.pdbx_strand_id
1 'polypeptide(L)'
;MLSLAILLVLPTASASSTSLSDLKSTVSSFDDPRMDSVDLAFYLASHDIDATPKGSYVEVDLDGYIYKLTPNGSAPGLCSIEA
;
A
#
# COMPACT_ATOMS: atom_id res chain seq x y z
N MET A 1 43.17 -16.81 1.65
CA MET A 1 41.79 -17.25 1.39
C MET A 1 40.88 -16.14 1.87
N LEU A 2 40.35 -15.32 0.95
CA LEU A 2 39.55 -14.14 1.29
C LEU A 2 38.11 -14.61 1.48
N SER A 3 37.67 -14.80 2.72
CA SER A 3 36.27 -15.15 3.03
C SER A 3 35.38 -13.93 2.78
N LEU A 4 34.59 -13.98 1.72
CA LEU A 4 33.57 -12.99 1.41
C LEU A 4 32.35 -13.26 2.31
N ALA A 5 32.23 -12.52 3.41
CA ALA A 5 31.02 -12.51 4.22
C ALA A 5 29.92 -11.77 3.45
N ILE A 6 28.94 -12.50 2.93
CA ILE A 6 27.75 -11.92 2.32
C ILE A 6 26.86 -11.43 3.47
N LEU A 7 26.83 -10.11 3.65
CA LEU A 7 25.85 -9.44 4.51
C LEU A 7 24.48 -9.60 3.85
N LEU A 8 23.69 -10.53 4.38
CA LEU A 8 22.28 -10.66 4.08
C LEU A 8 21.59 -9.40 4.61
N VAL A 9 21.35 -8.41 3.73
CA VAL A 9 20.44 -7.31 4.04
C VAL A 9 19.04 -7.93 4.12
N LEU A 10 18.60 -8.21 5.33
CA LEU A 10 17.21 -8.55 5.59
C LEU A 10 16.36 -7.32 5.23
N PRO A 11 15.30 -7.46 4.43
CA PRO A 11 14.34 -6.37 4.30
C PRO A 11 13.78 -6.11 5.69
N THR A 12 14.04 -4.92 6.22
CA THR A 12 13.33 -4.39 7.38
C THR A 12 11.87 -4.34 6.98
N ALA A 13 11.05 -5.23 7.56
CA ALA A 13 9.60 -5.08 7.49
C ALA A 13 9.29 -3.69 8.06
N SER A 14 8.93 -2.75 7.20
CA SER A 14 8.41 -1.45 7.63
C SER A 14 7.08 -1.74 8.30
N ALA A 15 7.08 -1.73 9.64
CA ALA A 15 5.85 -1.64 10.39
C ALA A 15 5.28 -0.24 10.11
N SER A 16 4.38 -0.16 9.13
CA SER A 16 3.67 1.06 8.79
C SER A 16 2.94 1.53 10.06
N SER A 17 3.41 2.60 10.70
CA SER A 17 2.70 3.23 11.83
C SER A 17 1.47 4.03 11.39
N THR A 18 1.10 3.88 10.11
CA THR A 18 -0.01 4.56 9.46
C THR A 18 -1.31 4.12 10.10
N SER A 19 -2.05 5.07 10.65
CA SER A 19 -3.38 4.78 11.16
C SER A 19 -4.40 4.68 10.02
N LEU A 20 -5.54 4.03 10.26
CA LEU A 20 -6.65 4.02 9.31
C LEU A 20 -7.07 5.45 8.89
N SER A 21 -6.96 6.42 9.81
CA SER A 21 -7.27 7.82 9.53
C SER A 21 -6.30 8.44 8.52
N ASP A 22 -5.01 8.14 8.65
CA ASP A 22 -3.98 8.60 7.71
C ASP A 22 -4.20 7.97 6.34
N LEU A 23 -4.46 6.65 6.29
CA LEU A 23 -4.79 5.95 5.05
C LEU A 23 -5.98 6.60 4.34
N LYS A 24 -7.07 6.86 5.07
CA LYS A 24 -8.26 7.52 4.54
C LYS A 24 -7.96 8.92 4.01
N SER A 25 -7.12 9.68 4.70
CA SER A 25 -6.71 11.02 4.25
C SER A 25 -5.93 10.93 2.94
N THR A 26 -4.97 10.00 2.85
CA THR A 26 -4.13 9.79 1.67
C THR A 26 -4.97 9.43 0.44
N VAL A 27 -5.89 8.46 0.56
CA VAL A 27 -6.72 8.02 -0.58
C VAL A 27 -7.90 8.96 -0.90
N SER A 28 -8.10 10.02 -0.11
CA SER A 28 -9.10 11.06 -0.38
C SER A 28 -8.47 12.33 -0.96
N SER A 29 -7.16 12.34 -1.22
CA SER A 29 -6.44 13.55 -1.62
C SER A 29 -6.69 13.98 -3.06
N PHE A 30 -7.07 13.07 -3.95
CA PHE A 30 -7.41 13.33 -5.35
C PHE A 30 -8.21 12.18 -5.95
N ASP A 31 -8.79 12.42 -7.12
CA ASP A 31 -9.51 11.43 -7.92
C ASP A 31 -8.67 11.05 -9.15
N ASP A 32 -8.53 9.75 -9.41
CA ASP A 32 -7.91 9.27 -10.64
C ASP A 32 -8.70 8.09 -11.23
N PRO A 33 -9.48 8.31 -12.30
CA PRO A 33 -10.28 7.28 -12.94
C PRO A 33 -9.49 6.18 -13.65
N ARG A 34 -8.19 6.40 -13.85
CA ARG A 34 -7.29 5.44 -14.50
C ARG A 34 -6.43 4.67 -13.51
N MET A 35 -6.52 4.98 -12.22
CA MET A 35 -5.84 4.28 -11.15
C MET A 35 -6.19 2.79 -11.18
N ASP A 36 -5.19 1.94 -11.37
CA ASP A 36 -5.33 0.50 -11.18
C ASP A 36 -4.77 0.05 -9.83
N SER A 37 -4.87 -1.25 -9.52
CA SER A 37 -4.38 -1.76 -8.23
C SER A 37 -2.86 -1.70 -8.10
N VAL A 38 -2.12 -1.75 -9.21
CA VAL A 38 -0.64 -1.69 -9.19
C VAL A 38 -0.21 -0.27 -8.91
N ASP A 39 -0.81 0.70 -9.60
CA ASP A 39 -0.59 2.14 -9.38
C ASP A 39 -0.95 2.52 -7.93
N LEU A 40 -2.08 2.03 -7.43
CA LEU A 40 -2.52 2.27 -6.06
C LEU A 40 -1.54 1.69 -5.04
N ALA A 41 -1.07 0.46 -5.23
CA ALA A 41 -0.08 -0.15 -4.33
C ALA A 41 1.24 0.62 -4.35
N PHE A 42 1.69 1.09 -5.52
CA PHE A 42 2.89 1.91 -5.66
C PHE A 42 2.73 3.27 -4.96
N TYR A 43 1.58 3.92 -5.12
CA TYR A 43 1.26 5.18 -4.46
C TYR A 43 1.24 5.03 -2.94
N LEU A 44 0.67 3.95 -2.41
CA LEU A 44 0.67 3.68 -0.97
C LEU A 44 2.09 3.39 -0.46
N ALA A 45 2.86 2.57 -1.19
CA ALA A 45 4.26 2.30 -0.85
C ALA A 45 5.13 3.57 -0.84
N SER A 46 4.85 4.56 -1.70
CA SER A 46 5.56 5.85 -1.68
C SER A 46 5.22 6.72 -0.46
N HIS A 47 4.21 6.33 0.32
CA HIS A 47 3.81 6.97 1.58
C HIS A 47 4.15 6.08 2.79
N ASP A 48 5.09 5.13 2.66
CA ASP A 48 5.48 4.18 3.71
C ASP A 48 4.31 3.31 4.22
N ILE A 49 3.35 3.00 3.33
CA ILE A 49 2.23 2.09 3.61
C ILE A 49 2.49 0.76 2.91
N ASP A 50 2.59 -0.32 3.69
CA ASP A 50 2.74 -1.68 3.15
C ASP A 50 1.47 -2.09 2.39
N ALA A 51 1.60 -2.21 1.07
CA ALA A 51 0.50 -2.38 0.14
C ALA A 51 0.87 -3.45 -0.90
N THR A 52 0.10 -4.53 -0.94
CA THR A 52 0.30 -5.65 -1.88
C THR A 52 -0.82 -5.67 -2.92
N PRO A 53 -0.53 -5.50 -4.22
CA PRO A 53 -1.54 -5.60 -5.25
C PRO A 53 -2.01 -7.06 -5.44
N LYS A 54 -3.32 -7.25 -5.57
CA LYS A 54 -4.02 -8.52 -5.74
C LYS A 54 -5.00 -8.44 -6.92
N GLY A 55 -4.47 -8.38 -8.13
CA GLY A 55 -5.26 -8.42 -9.36
C GLY A 55 -6.09 -7.16 -9.60
N SER A 56 -7.22 -7.01 -8.89
CA SER A 56 -8.14 -5.86 -9.02
C SER A 56 -8.25 -5.02 -7.75
N TYR A 57 -7.52 -5.37 -6.69
CA TYR A 57 -7.53 -4.67 -5.41
C TYR A 57 -6.13 -4.67 -4.79
N VAL A 58 -5.94 -3.95 -3.68
CA VAL A 58 -4.71 -3.87 -2.91
C VAL A 58 -5.01 -4.30 -1.48
N GLU A 59 -4.15 -5.14 -0.91
CA GLU A 59 -4.17 -5.48 0.51
C GLU A 59 -3.20 -4.56 1.24
N VAL A 60 -3.68 -3.88 2.28
CA VAL A 60 -2.86 -3.03 3.14
C VAL A 60 -2.85 -3.61 4.55
N ASP A 61 -1.67 -3.84 5.10
CA ASP A 61 -1.50 -4.25 6.50
C ASP A 61 -1.33 -3.01 7.38
N LEU A 62 -2.31 -2.77 8.26
CA LEU A 62 -2.22 -1.78 9.32
C LEU A 62 -2.25 -2.49 10.67
N ASP A 63 -1.09 -2.60 11.32
CA ASP A 63 -0.94 -3.21 12.65
C ASP A 63 -1.54 -4.64 12.75
N GLY A 64 -1.32 -5.46 11.71
CA GLY A 64 -1.82 -6.82 11.61
C GLY A 64 -3.27 -6.94 11.11
N TYR A 65 -3.95 -5.83 10.82
CA TYR A 65 -5.25 -5.82 10.18
C TYR A 65 -5.10 -5.61 8.68
N ILE A 66 -5.57 -6.57 7.90
CA ILE A 66 -5.56 -6.50 6.44
C ILE A 66 -6.80 -5.77 5.95
N TYR A 67 -6.59 -4.62 5.31
CA TYR A 67 -7.63 -3.85 4.63
C TYR A 67 -7.57 -4.09 3.13
N LYS A 68 -8.73 -4.24 2.51
CA LYS A 68 -8.88 -4.35 1.06
C LYS A 68 -9.21 -2.99 0.47
N LEU A 69 -8.35 -2.51 -0.41
CA LEU A 69 -8.51 -1.25 -1.13
C LEU A 69 -8.80 -1.53 -2.60
N THR A 70 -9.95 -1.08 -3.11
CA THR A 70 -10.35 -1.29 -4.50
C THR A 70 -10.38 0.06 -5.23
N PRO A 71 -9.59 0.26 -6.31
CA PRO A 71 -9.64 1.49 -7.09
C PRO A 71 -11.06 1.80 -7.56
N ASN A 72 -11.48 3.05 -7.42
CA ASN A 72 -12.87 3.46 -7.67
C ASN A 72 -13.18 3.67 -9.16
N GLY A 73 -12.16 3.80 -10.00
CA GLY A 73 -12.32 4.11 -11.41
C GLY A 73 -13.13 5.40 -11.59
N SER A 74 -14.26 5.34 -12.30
CA SER A 74 -15.10 6.53 -12.53
C SER A 74 -15.88 7.03 -11.32
N ALA A 75 -15.87 6.31 -10.18
CA ALA A 75 -16.49 6.77 -8.95
C ALA A 75 -15.57 7.76 -8.21
N PRO A 76 -16.12 8.69 -7.39
CA PRO A 76 -15.32 9.66 -6.64
C PRO A 76 -14.41 8.99 -5.60
N GLY A 77 -13.28 9.62 -5.29
CA GLY A 77 -12.21 9.10 -4.45
C GLY A 77 -11.26 8.17 -5.21
N LEU A 78 -10.07 7.95 -4.65
CA LEU A 78 -9.06 7.09 -5.27
C LEU A 78 -9.45 5.61 -5.22
N CYS A 79 -9.94 5.16 -4.06
CA CYS A 79 -10.33 3.78 -3.81
C CYS A 79 -11.37 3.67 -2.69
N SER A 80 -12.09 2.55 -2.69
CA SER A 80 -12.95 2.11 -1.59
C SER A 80 -12.14 1.24 -0.63
N ILE A 81 -12.34 1.44 0.68
CA ILE A 81 -11.68 0.67 1.75
C ILE A 81 -12.71 -0.28 2.37
N GLU A 82 -12.39 -1.57 2.40
CA GLU A 82 -13.14 -2.63 3.07
C GLU A 82 -12.23 -3.32 4.10
N ALA A 83 -12.79 -3.74 5.24
CA ALA A 83 -12.08 -4.47 6.30
C ALA A 83 -12.50 -5.94 6.33
#